data_AF-A0A9P5W9L7-F1
#
_entry.id   AF-A0A9P5W9L7-F1
#
_cell.length_a   1.000
_cell.length_b   1.000
_cell.length_c   1.000
_cell.angle_alpha   90.00
_cell.angle_beta   90.00
_cell.angle_gamma   90.00
#
_symmetry.space_group_name_H-M   'P 1'
#
loop_
_entity.id
_entity.type
_entity.pdbx_description
1 polymer ?
#
loop_
_entity_poly.entity_id
_entity_poly.type
_entity_poly.pdbx_seq_one_letter_code
_entity_poly.pdbx_strand_id
1 'polypeptide(L)'
;MVRKLWCKDAVRLGKTSYGRPITEKQIQGLSSYKIDELMNIEIEYLGYLAFKCLMNNHQIVFDNMTLCDAMDGLDKNRQRNNMESLPASLLDDLKQTSFLHSADADLNTSADNLQGSWHFLHLTFQEYFAATWLARHLQTKLTQGRGSPMLMMTPEESSAFVREYKYNPRYEI
;
A
#
# COMPACT_ATOMS: atom_id res chain seq x y z
N MET A 1 -0.24 -6.88 14.81
CA MET A 1 -1.34 -5.92 14.68
C MET A 1 -1.90 -5.89 13.26
N VAL A 2 -1.06 -5.62 12.26
CA VAL A 2 -1.39 -5.62 10.80
C VAL A 2 -2.17 -6.87 10.36
N ARG A 3 -1.72 -8.08 10.73
CA ARG A 3 -2.44 -9.34 10.39
C ARG A 3 -3.90 -9.36 10.85
N LYS A 4 -4.20 -8.85 12.05
CA LYS A 4 -5.57 -8.85 12.58
C LYS A 4 -6.47 -7.92 11.77
N LEU A 5 -5.94 -6.76 11.36
CA LEU A 5 -6.64 -5.82 10.50
C LEU A 5 -6.89 -6.44 9.11
N TRP A 6 -5.89 -7.11 8.53
CA TRP A 6 -6.07 -7.82 7.27
C TRP A 6 -7.10 -8.95 7.32
N CYS A 7 -7.18 -9.70 8.43
CA CYS A 7 -8.24 -10.69 8.59
C CYS A 7 -9.63 -10.05 8.59
N LYS A 8 -9.78 -8.89 9.25
CA LYS A 8 -11.05 -8.15 9.29
C LYS A 8 -11.40 -7.59 7.91
N ASP A 9 -10.43 -6.95 7.25
CA ASP A 9 -10.62 -6.30 5.96
C ASP A 9 -10.92 -7.32 4.86
N ALA A 10 -10.25 -8.46 4.83
CA ALA A 10 -10.53 -9.51 3.86
C ALA A 10 -11.98 -10.03 3.93
N VAL A 11 -12.55 -10.16 5.14
CA VAL A 11 -13.97 -10.53 5.30
C VAL A 11 -14.88 -9.38 4.85
N ARG A 12 -14.56 -8.13 5.23
CA ARG A 12 -15.33 -6.94 4.83
C ARG A 12 -15.36 -6.75 3.31
N LEU A 13 -14.24 -7.01 2.64
CA LEU A 13 -14.09 -6.92 1.18
C LEU A 13 -14.65 -8.14 0.44
N GLY A 14 -15.29 -9.08 1.15
CA GLY A 14 -15.89 -10.26 0.52
C GLY A 14 -14.89 -11.14 -0.21
N LYS A 15 -13.61 -11.16 0.22
CA LYS A 15 -12.56 -11.94 -0.43
C LYS A 15 -12.96 -13.41 -0.52
N THR A 16 -12.67 -14.03 -1.65
CA THR A 16 -13.05 -15.41 -1.92
C THR A 16 -11.86 -16.35 -1.83
N SER A 17 -12.10 -17.57 -1.34
CA SER A 17 -11.17 -18.70 -1.41
C SER A 17 -11.88 -19.84 -2.14
N TYR A 18 -11.27 -20.35 -3.21
CA TYR A 18 -11.87 -21.37 -4.08
C TYR A 18 -13.29 -20.98 -4.58
N GLY A 19 -13.49 -19.70 -4.91
CA GLY A 19 -14.76 -19.18 -5.41
C GLY A 19 -15.86 -18.98 -4.36
N ARG A 20 -15.57 -19.16 -3.06
CA ARG A 20 -16.52 -18.93 -1.96
C ARG A 20 -16.04 -17.78 -1.06
N PRO A 21 -16.94 -16.87 -0.63
CA PRO A 21 -16.59 -15.83 0.34
C PRO A 21 -16.01 -16.44 1.62
N ILE A 22 -14.91 -15.85 2.09
CA ILE A 22 -14.23 -16.32 3.30
C ILE A 22 -15.00 -15.84 4.53
N THR A 23 -15.26 -16.76 5.45
CA THR A 23 -15.87 -16.44 6.75
C THR A 23 -14.82 -16.10 7.80
N GLU A 24 -15.23 -15.39 8.86
CA GLU A 24 -14.35 -15.04 9.99
C GLU A 24 -13.66 -16.26 10.62
N LYS A 25 -14.38 -17.38 10.74
CA LYS A 25 -13.82 -18.62 11.31
C LYS A 25 -12.72 -19.20 10.42
N GLN A 26 -12.89 -19.12 9.10
CA GLN A 26 -11.91 -19.64 8.13
C GLN A 26 -10.66 -18.77 8.10
N ILE A 27 -10.81 -17.44 8.07
CA ILE A 27 -9.65 -16.54 7.98
C ILE A 27 -8.75 -16.57 9.22
N GLN A 28 -9.33 -16.79 10.40
CA GLN A 28 -8.55 -16.90 11.64
C GLN A 28 -7.59 -18.09 11.62
N GLY A 29 -7.98 -19.19 10.95
CA GLY A 29 -7.17 -20.39 10.77
C GLY A 29 -6.11 -20.30 9.67
N LEU A 30 -6.10 -19.24 8.85
CA LEU A 30 -5.12 -19.10 7.77
C LEU A 30 -3.75 -18.67 8.28
N SER A 31 -2.68 -19.25 7.72
CA SER A 31 -1.31 -18.77 7.98
C SER A 31 -1.11 -17.36 7.46
N SER A 32 -0.20 -16.58 8.07
CA SER A 32 0.12 -15.20 7.63
C SER A 32 0.39 -15.09 6.13
N TYR A 33 1.20 -16.00 5.58
CA TYR A 33 1.49 -16.07 4.14
C TYR A 33 0.23 -16.09 3.26
N LYS A 34 -0.80 -16.83 3.67
CA LYS A 34 -2.03 -17.02 2.88
C LYS A 34 -2.94 -15.79 2.95
N ILE A 35 -2.87 -15.06 4.07
CA ILE A 35 -3.55 -13.76 4.22
C ILE A 35 -2.84 -12.72 3.35
N ASP A 36 -1.50 -12.72 3.35
CA ASP A 36 -0.72 -11.81 2.51
C ASP A 36 -0.94 -12.08 1.02
N GLU A 37 -1.06 -13.34 0.61
CA GLU A 37 -1.42 -13.74 -0.76
C GLU A 37 -2.83 -13.26 -1.14
N LEU A 38 -3.81 -13.45 -0.24
CA LEU A 38 -5.19 -13.02 -0.44
C LEU A 38 -5.34 -11.50 -0.57
N MET A 39 -4.55 -10.76 0.20
CA MET A 39 -4.54 -9.30 0.27
C MET A 39 -3.41 -8.68 -0.55
N ASN A 40 -2.79 -9.44 -1.45
CA ASN A 40 -1.54 -9.02 -2.09
C ASN A 40 -1.70 -7.72 -2.89
N ILE A 41 -2.82 -7.57 -3.60
CA ILE A 41 -3.10 -6.37 -4.41
C ILE A 41 -3.25 -5.14 -3.51
N GLU A 42 -3.98 -5.26 -2.40
CA GLU A 42 -4.15 -4.18 -1.43
C GLU A 42 -2.84 -3.82 -0.75
N ILE A 43 -2.06 -4.83 -0.35
CA ILE A 43 -0.74 -4.64 0.28
C ILE A 43 0.22 -3.95 -0.70
N GLU A 44 0.23 -4.37 -1.97
CA GLU A 44 1.07 -3.78 -3.00
C GLU A 44 0.70 -2.31 -3.26
N TYR A 45 -0.59 -2.03 -3.40
CA TYR A 45 -1.08 -0.66 -3.58
C TYR A 45 -0.75 0.22 -2.37
N LEU A 46 -1.10 -0.19 -1.14
CA LEU A 46 -0.81 0.60 0.06
C LEU A 46 0.70 0.81 0.23
N GLY A 47 1.50 -0.20 -0.10
CA GLY A 47 2.95 -0.10 -0.14
C GLY A 47 3.44 0.97 -1.11
N TYR A 48 2.93 0.95 -2.35
CA TYR A 48 3.32 1.90 -3.38
C TYR A 48 2.86 3.32 -3.06
N LEU A 49 1.61 3.48 -2.60
CA LEU A 49 1.05 4.76 -2.15
C LEU A 49 1.90 5.34 -1.02
N ALA A 50 2.15 4.55 0.03
CA ALA A 50 2.94 4.99 1.17
C ALA A 50 4.35 5.43 0.75
N PHE A 51 4.99 4.66 -0.13
CA PHE A 51 6.30 4.99 -0.69
C PHE A 51 6.27 6.31 -1.48
N LYS A 52 5.27 6.51 -2.35
CA LYS A 52 5.10 7.75 -3.13
C LYS A 52 4.87 8.95 -2.21
N CYS A 53 4.06 8.81 -1.17
CA CYS A 53 3.83 9.85 -0.17
C CYS A 53 5.10 10.20 0.61
N LEU A 54 5.92 9.21 0.98
CA LEU A 54 7.24 9.48 1.58
C LEU A 54 8.14 10.27 0.62
N MET A 55 8.12 9.91 -0.66
CA MET A 55 8.94 10.59 -1.67
C MET A 55 8.48 12.01 -1.99
N ASN A 56 7.19 12.28 -1.80
CA ASN A 56 6.62 13.61 -1.94
C ASN A 56 6.72 14.39 -0.62
N ASN A 57 7.93 14.63 -0.14
CA ASN A 57 8.21 15.39 1.09
C ASN A 57 7.50 14.86 2.35
N HIS A 58 7.46 13.54 2.56
CA HIS A 58 6.79 12.94 3.72
C HIS A 58 5.32 13.36 3.87
N GLN A 59 4.59 13.38 2.76
CA GLN A 59 3.17 13.72 2.75
C GLN A 59 2.37 12.78 3.65
N ILE A 60 1.71 13.33 4.68
CA ILE A 60 0.88 12.57 5.65
C ILE A 60 -0.59 12.56 5.22
N VAL A 61 -1.05 13.68 4.67
CA VAL A 61 -2.42 13.87 4.16
C VAL A 61 -2.35 14.11 2.66
N PHE A 62 -3.16 13.39 1.90
CA PHE A 62 -3.17 13.39 0.44
C PHE A 62 -4.61 13.37 -0.10
N ASP A 63 -4.80 13.80 -1.33
CA ASP A 63 -6.12 13.92 -1.95
C ASP A 63 -6.49 12.67 -2.79
N ASN A 64 -7.72 12.68 -3.33
CA ASN A 64 -8.15 11.64 -4.27
C ASN A 64 -7.27 11.57 -5.54
N MET A 65 -6.70 12.69 -5.98
CA MET A 65 -5.82 12.71 -7.15
C MET A 65 -4.56 11.87 -6.90
N THR A 66 -3.97 12.00 -5.70
CA THR A 66 -2.82 11.19 -5.27
C THR A 66 -3.15 9.70 -5.26
N LEU A 67 -4.36 9.31 -4.83
CA LEU A 67 -4.80 7.92 -4.87
C LEU A 67 -4.91 7.37 -6.30
N CYS A 68 -5.51 8.16 -7.21
CA CYS A 68 -5.63 7.81 -8.63
C CYS A 68 -4.25 7.72 -9.30
N ASP A 69 -3.36 8.69 -9.07
CA ASP A 69 -2.01 8.71 -9.61
C ASP A 69 -1.19 7.50 -9.13
N ALA A 70 -1.36 7.09 -7.87
CA ALA A 70 -0.76 5.88 -7.34
C ALA A 70 -1.31 4.62 -8.03
N MET A 71 -2.62 4.58 -8.30
CA MET A 71 -3.25 3.45 -8.98
C MET A 71 -2.76 3.33 -10.42
N ASP A 72 -2.75 4.43 -11.16
CA ASP A 72 -2.25 4.50 -12.54
C ASP A 72 -0.77 4.15 -12.63
N GLY A 73 0.04 4.65 -11.69
CA GLY A 73 1.46 4.33 -11.62
C GLY A 73 1.70 2.84 -11.40
N LEU A 74 0.95 2.23 -10.49
CA LEU A 74 1.05 0.80 -10.20
C LEU A 74 0.56 -0.06 -11.35
N ASP A 75 -0.58 0.27 -11.97
CA ASP A 75 -1.11 -0.48 -13.10
C ASP A 75 -0.16 -0.42 -14.30
N LYS A 76 0.39 0.76 -14.62
CA LYS A 76 1.42 0.92 -15.66
C LYS A 76 2.66 0.04 -15.41
N ASN A 77 3.08 -0.10 -14.15
CA ASN A 77 4.20 -0.98 -13.82
C ASN A 77 3.84 -2.47 -13.99
N ARG A 78 2.65 -2.88 -13.53
CA ARG A 78 2.17 -4.26 -13.71
C ARG A 78 2.06 -4.63 -15.19
N GLN A 79 1.53 -3.74 -16.01
CA GLN A 79 1.49 -3.90 -17.47
C GLN A 79 2.89 -4.05 -18.08
N ARG A 80 3.86 -3.21 -17.70
CA ARG A 80 5.26 -3.32 -18.16
C ARG A 80 5.90 -4.65 -17.77
N ASN A 81 5.44 -5.24 -16.67
CA ASN A 81 5.95 -6.51 -16.14
C ASN A 81 5.13 -7.72 -16.62
N ASN A 82 4.21 -7.54 -17.59
CA ASN A 82 3.29 -8.58 -18.07
C ASN A 82 2.42 -9.21 -16.95
N MET A 83 2.08 -8.43 -15.93
CA MET A 83 1.17 -8.83 -14.86
C MET A 83 -0.25 -8.36 -15.15
N GLU A 84 -1.23 -9.03 -14.54
CA GLU A 84 -2.64 -8.63 -14.62
C GLU A 84 -2.85 -7.21 -14.08
N SER A 85 -3.70 -6.46 -14.79
CA SER A 85 -4.13 -5.13 -14.36
C SER A 85 -4.88 -5.15 -13.03
N LEU A 86 -4.85 -4.02 -12.34
CA LEU A 86 -5.56 -3.83 -11.09
C LEU A 86 -7.08 -3.87 -11.32
N PRO A 87 -7.85 -4.46 -10.38
CA PRO A 87 -9.30 -4.44 -10.48
C PRO A 87 -9.83 -3.01 -10.33
N ALA A 88 -10.83 -2.65 -11.13
CA ALA A 88 -11.42 -1.31 -11.10
C ALA A 88 -12.05 -0.96 -9.74
N SER A 89 -12.52 -1.97 -8.98
CA SER A 89 -13.07 -1.79 -7.63
C SER A 89 -12.02 -1.49 -6.56
N LEU A 90 -10.73 -1.64 -6.87
CA LEU A 90 -9.66 -1.61 -5.86
C LEU A 90 -9.67 -0.32 -5.06
N LEU A 91 -9.90 0.83 -5.71
CA LEU A 91 -9.92 2.11 -5.01
C LEU A 91 -11.06 2.20 -3.98
N ASP A 92 -12.24 1.71 -4.33
CA ASP A 92 -13.40 1.69 -3.43
C ASP A 92 -13.25 0.64 -2.32
N ASP A 93 -12.58 -0.48 -2.62
CA ASP A 93 -12.20 -1.50 -1.64
C ASP A 93 -11.19 -0.93 -0.63
N LEU A 94 -10.20 -0.16 -1.10
CA LEU A 94 -9.15 0.43 -0.26
C LEU A 94 -9.68 1.51 0.68
N LYS A 95 -10.64 2.32 0.24
CA LYS A 95 -11.36 3.27 1.11
C LYS A 95 -12.12 2.56 2.23
N GLN A 96 -12.43 1.28 2.04
CA GLN A 96 -13.01 0.40 3.04
C GLN A 96 -11.96 -0.46 3.73
N THR A 97 -10.67 -0.12 3.73
CA THR A 97 -9.67 -0.82 4.56
C THR A 97 -9.58 -0.20 5.94
N SER A 98 -8.95 -0.90 6.88
CA SER A 98 -8.68 -0.37 8.22
C SER A 98 -7.45 0.54 8.25
N PHE A 99 -6.81 0.78 7.10
CA PHE A 99 -5.53 1.48 7.02
C PHE A 99 -5.64 2.88 6.41
N LEU A 100 -6.67 3.17 5.62
CA LEU A 100 -6.93 4.50 5.03
C LEU A 100 -8.18 5.12 5.64
N HIS A 101 -8.05 6.38 6.06
CA HIS A 101 -9.13 7.15 6.67
C HIS A 101 -9.32 8.46 5.88
N SER A 102 -10.57 8.88 5.73
CA SER A 102 -10.92 10.20 5.21
C SER A 102 -10.85 11.20 6.36
N ALA A 103 -10.14 12.32 6.19
CA ALA A 103 -9.99 13.33 7.23
C ALA A 103 -11.33 14.02 7.58
N ASP A 104 -12.34 13.93 6.71
CA ASP A 104 -13.71 14.39 6.98
C ASP A 104 -14.40 13.62 8.11
N ALA A 105 -13.98 12.37 8.40
CA ALA A 105 -14.60 11.57 9.46
C ALA A 105 -14.18 12.03 10.87
N ASP A 106 -13.04 12.71 10.97
CA ASP A 106 -12.45 13.11 12.25
C ASP A 106 -12.65 14.61 12.57
N LEU A 107 -13.08 15.42 11.60
CA LEU A 107 -13.26 16.87 11.77
C LEU A 107 -14.69 17.29 11.45
N ASN A 108 -15.50 17.51 12.49
CA ASN A 108 -16.70 18.36 12.43
C ASN A 108 -16.29 19.81 12.15
N THR A 109 -15.70 20.12 11.00
CA THR A 109 -15.31 21.47 10.63
C THR A 109 -15.73 21.73 9.20
N SER A 110 -16.80 22.50 9.09
CA SER A 110 -17.31 23.16 7.90
C SER A 110 -16.18 23.94 7.20
N ALA A 111 -15.58 23.33 6.18
CA ALA A 111 -14.76 24.03 5.19
C ALA A 111 -14.78 23.23 3.89
N ASP A 112 -15.33 23.85 2.83
CA ASP A 112 -15.46 23.39 1.43
C ASP A 112 -14.17 22.88 0.74
N ASN A 113 -13.06 22.66 1.46
CA ASN A 113 -11.74 22.31 0.91
C ASN A 113 -11.12 21.02 1.47
N LEU A 114 -11.76 20.31 2.42
CA LEU A 114 -11.26 19.03 2.97
C LEU A 114 -11.92 17.79 2.37
N GLN A 115 -12.94 18.00 1.52
CA GLN A 115 -13.74 16.95 0.92
C GLN A 115 -12.88 16.06 0.01
N GLY A 116 -12.47 14.90 0.54
CA GLY A 116 -11.62 13.95 -0.17
C GLY A 116 -10.13 13.96 0.19
N SER A 117 -9.79 14.46 1.39
CA SER A 117 -8.46 14.27 1.99
C SER A 117 -8.38 12.94 2.74
N TRP A 118 -7.26 12.24 2.55
CA TRP A 118 -7.00 10.89 3.02
C TRP A 118 -5.68 10.84 3.78
N HIS A 119 -5.59 9.96 4.76
CA HIS A 119 -4.35 9.64 5.44
C HIS A 119 -4.34 8.18 5.87
N PHE A 120 -3.15 7.67 6.20
CA PHE A 120 -3.06 6.40 6.88
C PHE A 120 -3.60 6.54 8.31
N LEU A 121 -4.20 5.46 8.84
CA LEU A 121 -4.70 5.41 10.22
C LEU A 121 -3.65 5.90 11.25
N HIS A 122 -2.38 5.62 10.99
CA HIS A 122 -1.27 6.14 11.77
C HIS A 122 -0.02 6.26 10.90
N LEU A 123 0.86 7.21 11.21
CA LEU A 123 2.12 7.43 10.48
C LEU A 123 2.98 6.17 10.42
N THR A 124 3.02 5.39 11.50
CA THR A 124 3.77 4.12 11.54
C THR A 124 3.24 3.08 10.55
N PHE A 125 1.96 3.12 10.16
CA PHE A 125 1.44 2.25 9.09
C PHE A 125 1.95 2.71 7.73
N GLN A 126 1.95 4.01 7.46
CA GLN A 126 2.55 4.57 6.25
C GLN A 126 4.03 4.14 6.13
N GLU A 127 4.80 4.32 7.19
CA GLU A 127 6.22 3.93 7.23
C GLU A 127 6.39 2.42 7.07
N TYR A 128 5.58 1.61 7.75
CA TYR A 128 5.59 0.15 7.62
C TYR A 128 5.33 -0.32 6.18
N PHE A 129 4.31 0.23 5.53
CA PHE A 129 3.95 -0.15 4.15
C PHE A 129 5.01 0.31 3.16
N ALA A 130 5.52 1.53 3.30
CA ALA A 130 6.60 2.03 2.44
C ALA A 130 7.88 1.20 2.59
N ALA A 131 8.27 0.86 3.83
CA ALA A 131 9.44 0.03 4.10
C ALA A 131 9.27 -1.39 3.53
N THR A 132 8.07 -1.97 3.66
CA THR A 132 7.76 -3.30 3.11
C THR A 132 7.81 -3.28 1.59
N TRP A 133 7.27 -2.24 0.95
CA TRP A 133 7.35 -2.06 -0.50
C TRP A 133 8.79 -1.94 -0.96
N LEU A 134 9.58 -1.08 -0.31
CA LEU A 134 10.99 -0.89 -0.64
C LEU A 134 11.78 -2.19 -0.46
N ALA A 135 11.60 -2.91 0.66
CA ALA A 135 12.28 -4.17 0.91
C ALA A 135 11.98 -5.22 -0.17
N ARG A 136 10.73 -5.34 -0.62
CA ARG A 136 10.34 -6.23 -1.72
C ARG A 136 11.03 -5.85 -3.03
N HIS A 137 11.07 -4.56 -3.36
CA HIS A 137 11.68 -4.04 -4.60
C HIS A 137 13.22 -4.00 -4.55
N LEU A 138 13.83 -4.08 -3.37
CA LEU A 138 15.28 -4.24 -3.20
C LEU A 138 15.69 -5.73 -3.17
N GLN A 139 14.89 -6.63 -2.60
CA GLN A 139 15.19 -8.07 -2.57
C GLN A 139 15.09 -8.71 -3.96
N THR A 140 14.20 -8.23 -4.83
CA THR A 140 14.18 -8.61 -6.25
C THR A 140 15.50 -8.25 -6.95
N LYS A 141 16.20 -7.19 -6.53
CA LYS A 141 17.54 -6.82 -7.05
C LYS A 141 18.64 -7.80 -6.65
N LEU A 142 18.58 -8.38 -5.45
CA LEU A 142 19.63 -9.27 -4.94
C LEU A 142 19.53 -10.71 -5.48
N THR A 143 18.32 -11.12 -5.89
CA THR A 143 18.03 -12.49 -6.33
C THR A 143 18.03 -12.66 -7.85
N GLN A 144 17.98 -11.57 -8.64
CA GLN A 144 17.88 -11.65 -10.10
C GLN A 144 19.16 -11.20 -10.81
N GLY A 145 20.03 -12.18 -11.09
CA GLY A 145 20.93 -12.12 -12.23
C GLY A 145 20.15 -12.47 -13.51
N ARG A 146 20.07 -11.53 -14.45
CA ARG A 146 19.57 -11.68 -15.83
C ARG A 146 18.09 -12.11 -15.98
N GLY A 147 17.22 -11.12 -16.14
CA GLY A 147 15.93 -11.24 -16.83
C GLY A 147 14.72 -10.93 -15.94
N SER A 148 13.99 -9.87 -16.31
CA SER A 148 12.71 -9.39 -15.72
C SER A 148 12.84 -8.47 -14.48
N PRO A 149 11.77 -7.75 -14.11
CA PRO A 149 11.06 -6.77 -14.92
C PRO A 149 11.37 -5.34 -14.39
N MET A 150 11.27 -4.33 -15.26
CA MET A 150 11.91 -3.02 -15.03
C MET A 150 11.33 -2.31 -13.78
N LEU A 151 12.22 -1.97 -12.85
CA LEU A 151 11.92 -1.32 -11.58
C LEU A 151 11.14 0.00 -11.77
N MET A 152 10.25 0.31 -10.81
CA MET A 152 9.62 1.64 -10.67
C MET A 152 10.59 2.74 -10.27
N MET A 153 11.77 2.38 -9.76
CA MET A 153 12.87 3.29 -9.46
C MET A 153 14.18 2.76 -10.01
N THR A 154 15.00 3.62 -10.60
CA THR A 154 16.35 3.23 -10.99
C THR A 154 17.17 2.83 -9.77
N PRO A 155 18.24 2.03 -9.95
CA PRO A 155 19.17 1.73 -8.87
C PRO A 155 19.76 2.98 -8.19
N GLU A 156 19.95 4.07 -8.93
CA GLU A 156 20.40 5.34 -8.37
C GLU A 156 19.32 5.97 -7.48
N GLU A 157 18.06 5.99 -7.92
CA GLU A 157 16.95 6.59 -7.17
C GLU A 157 16.70 5.89 -5.83
N SER A 158 16.74 4.55 -5.81
CA SER A 158 16.61 3.80 -4.55
C SER A 158 17.78 4.04 -3.60
N SER A 159 19.00 4.16 -4.14
CA SER A 159 20.21 4.39 -3.34
C SER A 159 20.26 5.82 -2.80
N ALA A 160 19.80 6.79 -3.58
CA ALA A 160 19.63 8.18 -3.18
C ALA A 160 18.61 8.28 -2.04
N PHE A 161 17.45 7.62 -2.18
CA PHE A 161 16.42 7.58 -1.13
C PHE A 161 16.98 7.02 0.19
N VAL A 162 17.62 5.85 0.16
CA VAL A 162 18.19 5.26 1.38
C VAL A 162 19.25 6.20 1.96
N ARG A 163 20.12 6.80 1.13
CA ARG A 163 21.15 7.71 1.63
C ARG A 163 20.58 8.95 2.29
N GLU A 164 19.51 9.52 1.75
CA GLU A 164 18.86 10.73 2.25
C GLU A 164 18.13 10.48 3.58
N TYR A 165 17.45 9.36 3.72
CA TYR A 165 16.59 9.10 4.88
C TYR A 165 17.18 8.19 5.95
N LYS A 166 18.32 7.51 5.70
CA LYS A 166 18.96 6.56 6.64
C LYS A 166 19.38 7.18 7.98
N TYR A 167 19.70 8.47 8.02
CA TYR A 167 20.12 9.18 9.23
C TYR A 167 19.18 10.34 9.59
N ASN A 168 17.92 10.26 9.18
CA ASN A 168 16.96 11.27 9.58
C ASN A 168 16.67 11.09 11.08
N PRO A 169 16.93 12.11 11.93
CA PRO A 169 16.79 12.00 13.38
C PRO A 169 15.36 11.73 13.84
N ARG A 170 14.35 11.82 12.96
CA ARG A 170 12.99 11.29 13.22
C ARG A 170 12.94 9.77 13.38
N TYR A 171 13.95 9.03 12.90
CA TYR A 171 14.04 7.57 12.94
C TYR A 171 15.07 7.04 13.95
N GLU A 172 15.73 7.92 14.70
CA GLU A 172 16.53 7.53 15.86
C GLU A 172 15.56 7.35 17.05
N ILE A 173 15.36 6.09 17.46
CA ILE A 173 14.55 5.70 18.64
C ILE A 173 15.46 5.60 19.86
#